data_AF-A0A531I0F9-F1
#
_entry.id   AF-A0A531I0F9-F1
#
_cell.length_a   1.000
_cell.length_b   1.000
_cell.length_c   1.000
_cell.angle_alpha   90.00
_cell.angle_beta   90.00
_cell.angle_gamma   90.00
#
_symmetry.space_group_name_H-M   'P 1'
#
loop_
_entity.id
_entity.type
_entity.pdbx_description
1 polymer ?
#
loop_
_entity_poly.entity_id
_entity_poly.type
_entity_poly.pdbx_seq_one_letter_code
_entity_poly.pdbx_strand_id
1 'polypeptide(L)' 'MSTRGADFLYRWISTHMPEGAIDDPVLVVTDLAEGAMKAADAEGIANGEIDEEIGSVYEAIIHALRHRQGGLAD' A
#
# COMPACT_ATOMS: atom_id res chain seq x y z
N MET A 1 16.72 -8.05 10.01
CA MET A 1 15.46 -8.25 9.26
C MET A 1 15.71 -7.78 7.84
N SER A 2 15.06 -8.40 6.86
CA SER A 2 14.99 -7.86 5.49
C SER A 2 14.21 -6.54 5.51
N THR A 3 14.34 -5.73 4.46
CA THR A 3 13.50 -4.54 4.21
C THR A 3 12.82 -4.62 2.83
N ARG A 4 12.91 -5.79 2.19
CA ARG A 4 12.52 -5.98 0.80
C ARG A 4 11.01 -5.82 0.63
N GLY A 5 10.23 -6.34 1.58
CA GLY A 5 8.78 -6.22 1.58
C GLY A 5 8.32 -4.78 1.79
N ALA A 6 8.95 -4.07 2.74
CA ALA A 6 8.70 -2.66 3.01
C ALA A 6 9.06 -1.77 1.80
N ASP A 7 10.23 -2.00 1.20
CA ASP A 7 10.70 -1.25 0.02
C ASP A 7 9.80 -1.49 -1.19
N PHE A 8 9.36 -2.73 -1.40
CA PHE A 8 8.37 -3.08 -2.42
C PHE A 8 7.06 -2.33 -2.18
N LEU A 9 6.48 -2.42 -0.97
CA LEU A 9 5.18 -1.81 -0.71
C LEU A 9 5.22 -0.28 -0.83
N TYR A 10 6.31 0.35 -0.36
CA TYR A 10 6.49 1.78 -0.52
C TYR A 10 6.46 2.22 -1.99
N ARG A 11 7.15 1.48 -2.87
CA ARG A 11 7.15 1.73 -4.33
C ARG A 11 5.79 1.43 -4.95
N TRP A 12 5.14 0.35 -4.53
CA TRP A 12 3.82 -0.04 -5.02
C TRP A 12 2.79 1.05 -4.76
N ILE A 13 2.67 1.50 -3.50
CA ILE A 13 1.74 2.56 -3.10
C ILE A 13 2.05 3.85 -3.86
N SER A 14 3.32 4.25 -3.95
CA SER A 14 3.71 5.48 -4.65
C SER A 14 3.34 5.48 -6.14
N THR A 15 3.28 4.30 -6.77
CA THR A 15 3.00 4.15 -8.21
C THR A 15 1.51 3.95 -8.51
N HIS A 16 0.79 3.27 -7.61
CA HIS A 16 -0.60 2.85 -7.85
C HIS A 16 -1.63 3.71 -7.09
N MET A 17 -1.20 4.65 -6.26
CA MET A 17 -2.11 5.54 -5.55
C MET A 17 -2.97 6.32 -6.56
N PRO A 18 -4.32 6.25 -6.47
CA PRO A 18 -5.19 6.98 -7.37
C PRO A 18 -4.93 8.49 -7.31
N GLU A 19 -4.92 9.10 -8.49
CA GLU A 19 -4.92 10.54 -8.67
C GLU A 19 -6.35 11.11 -8.54
N GLY A 20 -6.48 12.34 -8.07
CA GLY A 20 -7.80 12.98 -7.88
C GLY A 20 -8.58 12.57 -6.62
N ALA A 21 -9.87 12.87 -6.65
CA ALA A 21 -10.83 12.63 -5.57
C ALA A 21 -11.14 11.14 -5.43
N ILE A 22 -11.38 10.70 -4.19
CA ILE A 22 -11.67 9.30 -3.87
C ILE A 22 -13.13 9.24 -3.41
N ASP A 23 -13.97 8.58 -4.21
CA ASP A 23 -15.40 8.43 -3.92
C ASP A 23 -15.66 7.34 -2.87
N ASP A 24 -14.90 6.24 -2.93
CA ASP A 24 -14.98 5.13 -1.97
C ASP A 24 -13.59 4.75 -1.45
N PRO A 25 -13.19 5.27 -0.28
CA PRO A 25 -11.89 4.96 0.32
C PRO A 25 -11.71 3.48 0.68
N VAL A 26 -12.79 2.76 1.01
CA VAL A 26 -12.70 1.34 1.42
C VAL A 26 -12.42 0.47 0.20
N LEU A 27 -13.10 0.75 -0.92
CA LEU A 27 -12.84 0.07 -2.18
C LEU A 27 -11.40 0.30 -2.66
N VAL A 28 -10.93 1.56 -2.63
CA VAL A 28 -9.55 1.90 -3.01
C VAL A 28 -8.51 1.16 -2.16
N VAL A 29 -8.71 1.08 -0.84
CA VAL A 29 -7.80 0.35 0.05
C VAL A 29 -7.77 -1.13 -0.32
N THR A 30 -8.94 -1.74 -0.53
CA THR A 30 -9.07 -3.17 -0.86
C THR A 30 -8.37 -3.49 -2.18
N ASP A 31 -8.63 -2.70 -3.22
CA ASP A 31 -8.04 -2.89 -4.55
C ASP A 31 -6.52 -2.74 -4.53
N LEU A 32 -6.00 -1.72 -3.81
CA LEU A 32 -4.56 -1.50 -3.67
C LEU A 32 -3.88 -2.63 -2.90
N ALA A 33 -4.52 -3.13 -1.83
CA ALA A 33 -3.97 -4.21 -1.02
C ALA A 33 -3.94 -5.53 -1.80
N GLU A 34 -5.03 -5.87 -2.48
CA GLU A 34 -5.07 -7.05 -3.36
C GLU A 34 -4.04 -6.97 -4.48
N GLY A 35 -3.90 -5.79 -5.11
CA GLY A 35 -2.89 -5.56 -6.13
C GLY A 35 -1.47 -5.72 -5.59
N ALA A 36 -1.20 -5.14 -4.42
CA ALA A 36 0.11 -5.23 -3.75
C ALA A 36 0.47 -6.69 -3.46
N MET A 37 -0.45 -7.46 -2.90
CA MET A 37 -0.23 -8.88 -2.57
C MET A 37 0.03 -9.73 -3.82
N LYS A 38 -0.72 -9.50 -4.91
CA LYS A 38 -0.53 -10.22 -6.18
C LYS A 38 0.83 -9.87 -6.82
N ALA A 39 1.22 -8.60 -6.77
CA ALA A 39 2.49 -8.15 -7.33
C ALA A 39 3.69 -8.60 -6.48
N ALA A 40 3.57 -8.60 -5.16
CA ALA A 40 4.58 -9.14 -4.25
C ALA A 40 4.85 -10.61 -4.53
N ASP A 41 3.79 -11.42 -4.67
CA ASP A 41 3.89 -12.85 -4.98
C ASP A 41 4.59 -13.08 -6.34
N ALA A 42 4.29 -12.26 -7.35
CA ALA A 42 4.95 -12.30 -8.65
C ALA A 42 6.45 -11.95 -8.58
N GLU A 43 6.88 -11.14 -7.60
CA GLU A 43 8.29 -10.82 -7.33
C GLU A 43 8.96 -11.80 -6.35
N GLY A 44 8.25 -12.85 -5.90
CA GLY A 44 8.76 -13.82 -4.94
C GLY A 44 8.92 -13.24 -3.53
N ILE A 45 8.11 -12.24 -3.18
CA ILE A 45 8.00 -11.66 -1.85
C ILE A 45 6.78 -12.28 -1.19
N ALA A 46 6.99 -13.04 -0.12
CA ALA A 46 5.88 -13.64 0.61
C ALA A 46 5.10 -12.55 1.35
N ASN A 47 3.77 -12.61 1.34
CA ASN A 47 2.94 -11.65 2.10
C ASN A 47 3.30 -11.63 3.59
N GLY A 48 3.70 -12.77 4.16
CA GLY A 48 4.18 -12.84 5.55
C GLY A 48 5.49 -12.08 5.80
N GLU A 49 6.39 -12.00 4.80
CA GLU A 49 7.60 -11.16 4.88
C GLU A 49 7.21 -9.68 4.98
N ILE A 50 6.20 -9.27 4.21
CA ILE A 50 5.68 -7.90 4.26
C ILE A 50 5.05 -7.63 5.62
N ASP A 51 4.12 -8.48 6.08
CA ASP A 51 3.44 -8.28 7.36
C ASP A 51 4.42 -8.31 8.56
N GLU A 52 5.52 -9.08 8.50
CA GLU A 52 6.57 -9.04 9.54
C GLU A 52 7.34 -7.72 9.57
N GLU A 53 7.55 -7.08 8.41
CA GLU A 53 8.34 -5.84 8.30
C GLU A 53 7.52 -4.58 8.62
N ILE A 54 6.23 -4.56 8.25
CA ILE A 54 5.37 -3.37 8.33
C ILE A 54 4.06 -3.59 9.12
N GLY A 55 3.78 -4.82 9.56
CA GLY A 55 2.58 -5.17 10.33
C GLY A 55 1.37 -5.49 9.47
N SER A 56 0.94 -4.55 8.62
CA SER A 56 -0.24 -4.73 7.77
C SER A 56 -0.19 -3.88 6.51
N VAL A 57 -0.30 -4.54 5.35
CA VAL A 57 -0.44 -3.88 4.04
C VAL A 57 -1.62 -2.90 4.02
N TYR A 58 -2.76 -3.29 4.62
CA TYR A 58 -3.95 -2.45 4.68
C TYR A 58 -3.72 -1.17 5.47
N GLU A 59 -3.08 -1.27 6.65
CA GLU A 59 -2.81 -0.11 7.49
C GLU A 59 -1.83 0.87 6.82
N ALA A 60 -0.80 0.35 6.14
CA ALA A 60 0.14 1.15 5.38
C ALA A 60 -0.55 1.95 4.26
N ILE A 61 -1.47 1.31 3.52
CA ILE A 61 -2.25 1.98 2.46
C ILE A 61 -3.20 3.04 3.05
N ILE A 62 -3.90 2.73 4.13
CA ILE A 62 -4.78 3.70 4.80
C ILE A 62 -3.97 4.89 5.32
N HIS A 63 -2.77 4.66 5.87
CA HIS A 63 -1.88 5.72 6.31
C HIS A 63 -1.44 6.62 5.14
N ALA A 64 -1.05 6.02 4.01
CA ALA A 64 -0.68 6.76 2.80
C ALA A 64 -1.85 7.60 2.25
N LEU A 65 -3.05 7.03 2.20
CA LEU A 65 -4.27 7.73 1.79
C LEU A 65 -4.58 8.94 2.66
N ARG A 66 -4.52 8.77 3.99
CA ARG A 66 -4.75 9.87 4.94
C ARG A 66 -3.71 10.97 4.81
N HIS A 67 -2.44 10.60 4.64
CA HIS A 67 -1.36 11.58 4.45
C HIS A 67 -1.56 12.39 3.16
N ARG A 68 -1.97 11.72 2.07
CA ARG A 68 -2.31 12.39 0.80
C ARG A 68 -3.49 13.35 0.96
N GLN A 69 -4.58 12.94 1.62
CA GLN A 69 -5.76 13.80 1.82
C GLN A 69 -5.46 14.98 2.74
N GLY A 70 -4.66 14.77 3.79
CA GLY A 70 -4.21 15.84 4.69
C GLY A 70 -3.32 16.87 3.98
N GLY A 71 -2.53 16.44 2.99
CA GLY A 71 -1.71 17.34 2.16
C GLY A 71 -2.46 18.06 1.03
N LEU A 72 -3.72 17.69 0.74
CA LEU A 72 -4.59 18.41 -0.21
C LEU A 72 -5.36 19.56 0.43
N ALA A 73 -5.26 19.72 1.76
CA ALA A 73 -6.00 20.71 2.53
C ALA A 73 -5.22 22.04 2.78
N ASP A 74 -4.10 22.26 2.09
CA ASP A 74 -3.29 23.50 2.13
C ASP A 74 -3.38 24.28 0.80
#